data_AF-A0A8X6YJU2-F1
#
_entry.id   AF-A0A8X6YJU2-F1
#
_cell.length_a   1.000
_cell.length_b   1.000
_cell.length_c   1.000
_cell.angle_alpha   90.00
_cell.angle_beta   90.00
_cell.angle_gamma   90.00
#
_symmetry.space_group_name_H-M   'P 1'
#
loop_
_entity.id
_entity.type
_entity.pdbx_description
1 polymer ?
#
loop_
_entity_poly.entity_id
_entity_poly.type
_entity_poly.pdbx_seq_one_letter_code
_entity_poly.pdbx_strand_id
1 'polypeptide(L)'
;MAFLGKGSKVDLQFMATEMVEDVLGMRVFELRDAILNSKYFDEEFCREFLNTIIEERDRKEKIELAERTRKEMEFSERKRKEVEIVERKRRADFEQRMRSVEMEFEFEKKLIELEGEGHFARACPDIEGSIDAGNIENEVRSNLNRETRLKAEVEVRLKADEEAKAVEEGRKMEEE
;
A
#
# COMPACT_ATOMS: atom_id res chain seq x y z
N MET A 1 2.73 53.11 -12.14
CA MET A 1 1.42 52.44 -12.10
C MET A 1 1.56 51.06 -11.48
N ALA A 2 0.80 50.76 -10.42
CA ALA A 2 1.08 49.62 -9.52
C ALA A 2 0.42 48.27 -9.91
N PHE A 3 -0.61 48.27 -10.77
CA PHE A 3 -1.41 47.06 -11.02
C PHE A 3 -0.68 46.01 -11.87
N LEU A 4 0.17 46.43 -12.82
CA LEU A 4 1.08 45.55 -13.59
C LEU A 4 2.12 44.82 -12.71
N GLY A 5 2.23 45.22 -11.43
CA GLY A 5 3.02 44.53 -10.42
C GLY A 5 2.42 43.20 -9.95
N LYS A 6 1.11 42.99 -10.15
CA LYS A 6 0.39 41.80 -9.69
C LYS A 6 0.56 40.59 -10.63
N GLY A 7 0.75 40.85 -11.92
CA GLY A 7 0.92 39.82 -12.93
C GLY A 7 2.32 39.21 -12.93
N SER A 8 2.40 37.91 -13.22
CA SER A 8 3.66 37.23 -13.52
C SER A 8 4.21 37.66 -14.89
N LYS A 9 5.45 37.28 -15.20
CA LYS A 9 6.03 37.51 -16.53
C LYS A 9 5.16 36.94 -17.65
N VAL A 10 4.59 35.76 -17.43
CA VAL A 10 3.73 35.08 -18.42
C VAL A 10 2.43 35.85 -18.63
N ASP A 11 1.82 36.35 -17.55
CA ASP A 11 0.58 37.13 -17.63
C ASP A 11 0.81 38.44 -18.38
N LEU A 12 1.91 39.13 -18.08
CA LEU A 12 2.30 40.36 -18.77
C LEU A 12 2.67 40.11 -20.23
N GLN A 13 3.27 38.96 -20.55
CA GLN A 13 3.59 38.59 -21.92
C GLN A 13 2.32 38.28 -22.73
N PHE A 14 1.35 37.58 -22.15
CA PHE A 14 0.05 37.35 -22.78
C PHE A 14 -0.66 38.67 -23.07
N MET A 15 -0.70 39.57 -22.07
CA MET A 15 -1.29 40.88 -22.23
C MET A 15 -0.58 41.74 -23.27
N ALA A 16 0.76 41.77 -23.26
CA ALA A 16 1.53 42.55 -24.22
C ALA A 16 1.38 41.99 -25.65
N THR A 17 1.23 40.67 -25.82
CA THR A 17 1.02 40.03 -27.14
C THR A 17 -0.29 40.49 -27.78
N GLU A 18 -1.34 40.71 -27.00
CA GLU A 18 -2.62 41.21 -27.50
C GLU A 18 -2.58 42.72 -27.84
N MET A 19 -1.66 43.47 -27.24
CA MET A 19 -1.58 44.93 -27.42
C MET A 19 -0.48 45.37 -28.39
N VAL A 20 0.55 44.55 -28.59
CA VAL A 20 1.78 44.85 -29.35
C VAL A 20 2.27 43.57 -30.02
N GLU A 21 2.64 43.66 -31.30
CA GLU A 21 3.24 42.55 -32.05
C GLU A 21 4.71 42.33 -31.59
N ASP A 22 5.15 41.07 -31.54
CA ASP A 22 6.53 40.64 -31.23
C ASP A 22 7.07 40.96 -29.82
N VAL A 23 6.43 40.43 -28.78
CA VAL A 23 6.88 40.57 -27.37
C VAL A 23 7.71 39.39 -26.85
N LEU A 24 8.10 38.47 -27.75
CA LEU A 24 8.89 37.29 -27.41
C LEU A 24 10.29 37.69 -26.94
N GLY A 25 10.70 37.20 -25.78
CA GLY A 25 12.04 37.45 -25.23
C GLY A 25 12.20 38.74 -24.43
N MET A 26 11.17 39.60 -24.38
CA MET A 26 11.19 40.82 -23.58
C MET A 26 11.29 40.54 -22.07
N ARG A 27 11.97 41.45 -21.36
CA ARG A 27 12.03 41.48 -19.89
C ARG A 27 10.75 42.06 -19.32
N VAL A 28 10.49 41.80 -18.03
CA VAL A 28 9.26 42.25 -17.34
C VAL A 28 9.07 43.77 -17.45
N PHE A 29 10.14 44.55 -17.35
CA PHE A 29 10.01 46.01 -17.49
C PHE A 29 9.74 46.42 -18.96
N GLU A 30 10.36 45.76 -19.94
CA GLU A 30 10.12 46.03 -21.38
C GLU A 30 8.68 45.70 -21.76
N LEU A 31 8.12 44.61 -21.20
CA LEU A 31 6.70 44.27 -21.34
C LEU A 31 5.80 45.33 -20.74
N ARG A 32 6.10 45.80 -19.52
CA ARG A 32 5.34 46.88 -18.87
C ARG A 32 5.39 48.16 -19.68
N ASP A 33 6.56 48.53 -20.17
CA ASP A 33 6.74 49.72 -20.99
C ASP A 33 6.03 49.59 -22.33
N ALA A 34 6.03 48.41 -22.96
CA ALA A 34 5.29 48.15 -24.20
C ALA A 34 3.78 48.31 -24.01
N ILE A 35 3.23 47.79 -22.90
CA ILE A 35 1.81 47.93 -22.55
C ILE A 35 1.46 49.41 -22.33
N LEU A 36 2.25 50.14 -21.54
CA LEU A 36 1.99 51.54 -21.20
C LEU A 36 2.10 52.48 -22.40
N ASN A 37 3.00 52.18 -23.34
CA ASN A 37 3.21 52.97 -24.55
C ASN A 37 2.32 52.53 -25.72
N SER A 38 1.47 51.51 -25.53
CA SER A 38 0.53 51.06 -26.58
C SER A 38 -0.49 52.15 -26.88
N LYS A 39 -0.85 52.27 -28.16
CA LYS A 39 -1.93 53.16 -28.63
C LYS A 39 -3.29 52.83 -27.99
N TYR A 40 -3.46 51.59 -27.54
CA TYR A 40 -4.70 51.07 -26.94
C TYR A 40 -4.64 50.99 -25.41
N PHE A 41 -3.68 51.69 -24.78
CA PHE A 41 -3.58 51.69 -23.33
C PHE A 41 -4.76 52.44 -22.71
N ASP A 42 -5.62 51.68 -22.02
CA ASP A 42 -6.63 52.17 -21.09
C ASP A 42 -6.43 51.50 -19.72
N GLU A 43 -6.36 52.29 -18.66
CA GLU A 43 -5.96 51.80 -17.33
C GLU A 43 -7.01 50.87 -16.71
N GLU A 44 -8.30 51.14 -16.92
CA GLU A 44 -9.38 50.29 -16.42
C GLU A 44 -9.42 48.97 -17.19
N PHE A 45 -9.40 49.05 -18.52
CA PHE A 45 -9.35 47.86 -19.39
C PHE A 45 -8.14 46.96 -19.09
N CYS A 46 -6.93 47.52 -19.02
CA CYS A 46 -5.72 46.71 -18.77
C CYS A 46 -5.75 46.06 -17.38
N ARG A 47 -6.38 46.71 -16.40
CA ARG A 47 -6.52 46.18 -15.05
C ARG A 47 -7.49 45.01 -15.02
N GLU A 48 -8.67 45.17 -15.62
CA GLU A 48 -9.66 44.09 -15.69
C GLU A 48 -9.12 42.91 -16.49
N PHE A 49 -8.49 43.18 -17.64
CA PHE A 49 -7.89 42.17 -18.48
C PHE A 49 -6.80 41.37 -17.74
N LEU A 50 -5.90 42.05 -17.02
CA LEU A 50 -4.89 41.39 -16.21
C LEU A 50 -5.50 40.55 -15.08
N ASN A 51 -6.57 41.04 -14.43
CA ASN A 51 -7.27 40.28 -13.41
C ASN A 51 -7.87 38.99 -13.99
N THR A 52 -8.50 39.07 -15.18
CA THR A 52 -9.05 37.88 -15.85
C THR A 52 -7.96 36.86 -16.17
N ILE A 53 -6.79 37.29 -16.67
CA ILE A 53 -5.66 36.39 -16.94
C ILE A 53 -5.21 35.67 -15.67
N ILE A 54 -5.06 36.41 -14.56
CA ILE A 54 -4.65 35.86 -13.27
C ILE A 54 -5.71 34.86 -12.76
N GLU A 55 -6.99 35.21 -12.82
CA GLU A 55 -8.09 34.33 -12.38
C GLU A 55 -8.16 33.03 -13.20
N GLU A 56 -7.97 33.11 -14.52
CA GLU A 56 -7.91 31.93 -15.39
C GLU A 56 -6.73 31.01 -15.03
N ARG A 57 -5.55 31.59 -14.79
CA ARG A 57 -4.36 30.84 -14.37
C ARG A 57 -4.59 30.16 -13.02
N ASP A 58 -5.05 30.91 -12.03
CA ASP A 58 -5.31 30.38 -10.69
C ASP A 58 -6.41 29.29 -10.71
N ARG A 59 -7.42 29.42 -11.59
CA ARG A 59 -8.44 28.39 -11.78
C ARG A 59 -7.84 27.11 -12.36
N LYS A 60 -6.98 27.22 -13.39
CA LYS A 60 -6.30 26.06 -13.98
C LYS A 60 -5.41 25.35 -12.97
N GLU A 61 -4.63 26.10 -12.18
CA GLU A 61 -3.78 25.55 -11.13
C GLU A 61 -4.60 24.79 -10.07
N LYS A 62 -5.75 25.35 -9.64
CA LYS A 62 -6.65 24.67 -8.70
C LYS A 62 -7.21 23.37 -9.26
N ILE A 63 -7.61 23.35 -10.54
CA ILE A 63 -8.10 22.14 -11.20
C ILE A 63 -7.00 21.08 -11.27
N GLU A 64 -5.80 21.47 -11.70
CA GLU A 64 -4.67 20.55 -11.81
C GLU A 64 -4.27 19.97 -10.45
N LEU A 65 -4.25 20.81 -9.40
CA LEU A 65 -3.99 20.35 -8.04
C LEU A 65 -5.07 19.37 -7.57
N ALA A 66 -6.35 19.66 -7.80
CA ALA A 66 -7.46 18.77 -7.44
C ALA A 66 -7.39 17.43 -8.20
N GLU A 67 -6.98 17.44 -9.47
CA GLU A 67 -6.76 16.21 -10.23
C GLU A 67 -5.58 15.39 -9.71
N ARG A 68 -4.47 16.05 -9.34
CA ARG A 68 -3.30 15.38 -8.76
C ARG A 68 -3.66 14.72 -7.44
N THR A 69 -4.31 15.43 -6.53
CA THR A 69 -4.73 14.86 -5.23
C THR A 69 -5.72 13.72 -5.40
N ARG A 70 -6.67 13.83 -6.34
CA ARG A 70 -7.59 12.73 -6.67
C ARG A 70 -6.85 11.48 -7.16
N LYS A 71 -5.88 11.63 -8.05
CA LYS A 71 -5.07 10.51 -8.57
C LYS A 71 -4.25 9.85 -7.46
N GLU A 72 -3.67 10.64 -6.57
CA GLU A 72 -2.91 10.13 -5.41
C GLU A 72 -3.80 9.33 -4.45
N MET A 73 -5.00 9.83 -4.14
CA MET A 73 -5.97 9.10 -3.32
C MET A 73 -6.39 7.78 -3.96
N GLU A 74 -6.69 7.78 -5.26
CA GLU A 74 -7.08 6.56 -5.97
C GLU A 74 -5.95 5.52 -5.99
N PHE A 75 -4.71 5.96 -6.18
CA PHE A 75 -3.55 5.07 -6.14
C PHE A 75 -3.31 4.48 -4.74
N SER A 76 -3.44 5.29 -3.69
CA SER A 76 -3.36 4.84 -2.30
C SER A 76 -4.45 3.81 -1.97
N GLU A 77 -5.68 4.06 -2.41
CA GLU A 77 -6.80 3.14 -2.20
C GLU A 77 -6.60 1.81 -2.94
N ARG A 78 -6.13 1.85 -4.19
CA ARG A 78 -5.78 0.65 -4.95
C ARG A 78 -4.72 -0.19 -4.25
N LYS A 79 -3.66 0.45 -3.73
CA LYS A 79 -2.61 -0.23 -2.96
C LYS A 79 -3.16 -0.88 -1.69
N ARG A 80 -4.02 -0.18 -0.94
CA ARG A 80 -4.65 -0.73 0.26
C ARG A 80 -5.49 -1.97 -0.07
N LYS A 81 -6.31 -1.90 -1.12
CA LYS A 81 -7.11 -3.04 -1.59
C LYS A 81 -6.25 -4.23 -2.02
N GLU A 82 -5.13 -3.99 -2.69
CA GLU A 82 -4.20 -5.05 -3.11
C GLU A 82 -3.57 -5.75 -1.90
N VAL A 83 -3.10 -4.99 -0.92
CA VAL A 83 -2.56 -5.55 0.34
C VAL A 83 -3.62 -6.38 1.07
N GLU A 84 -4.85 -5.87 1.19
CA GLU A 84 -5.96 -6.58 1.84
C GLU A 84 -6.27 -7.92 1.15
N ILE A 85 -6.26 -7.96 -0.19
CA ILE A 85 -6.47 -9.19 -0.96
C ILE A 85 -5.35 -10.19 -0.69
N VAL A 86 -4.10 -9.74 -0.68
CA VAL A 86 -2.94 -10.60 -0.42
C VAL A 86 -2.99 -11.16 1.01
N GLU A 87 -3.31 -10.33 2.00
CA GLU A 87 -3.48 -10.79 3.38
C GLU A 87 -4.62 -11.80 3.52
N ARG A 88 -5.76 -11.54 2.89
CA ARG A 88 -6.91 -12.44 2.94
C ARG A 88 -6.58 -13.80 2.35
N LYS A 89 -5.84 -13.85 1.24
CA LYS A 89 -5.34 -15.10 0.64
C LYS A 89 -4.40 -15.82 1.60
N ARG A 90 -3.43 -15.12 2.20
CA ARG A 90 -2.51 -15.72 3.19
C ARG A 90 -3.25 -16.32 4.39
N ARG A 91 -4.28 -15.63 4.91
CA ARG A 91 -5.11 -16.14 6.01
C ARG A 91 -5.87 -17.40 5.60
N ALA A 92 -6.48 -17.40 4.41
CA ALA A 92 -7.21 -18.56 3.89
C ALA A 92 -6.27 -19.77 3.68
N ASP A 93 -5.09 -19.54 3.11
CA ASP A 93 -4.08 -20.59 2.90
C ASP A 93 -3.61 -21.18 4.24
N PHE A 94 -3.39 -20.33 5.25
CA PHE A 94 -3.01 -20.78 6.59
C PHE A 94 -4.13 -21.59 7.25
N GLU A 95 -5.38 -21.12 7.18
CA GLU A 95 -6.54 -21.82 7.73
C GLU A 95 -6.72 -23.19 7.06
N GLN A 96 -6.54 -23.28 5.74
CA GLN A 96 -6.62 -24.55 5.02
C GLN A 96 -5.53 -25.54 5.48
N ARG A 97 -4.31 -25.07 5.69
CA ARG A 97 -3.22 -25.91 6.22
C ARG A 97 -3.52 -26.39 7.64
N MET A 98 -4.04 -25.51 8.50
CA MET A 98 -4.43 -25.88 9.85
C MET A 98 -5.50 -26.97 9.86
N ARG A 99 -6.53 -26.85 9.02
CA ARG A 99 -7.54 -27.91 8.86
C ARG A 99 -6.95 -29.23 8.37
N SER A 100 -5.97 -29.20 7.46
CA SER A 100 -5.29 -30.41 6.99
C SER A 100 -4.55 -31.10 8.13
N VAL A 101 -3.76 -30.35 8.90
CA VAL A 101 -3.00 -30.88 10.04
C VAL A 101 -3.93 -31.43 11.13
N GLU A 102 -5.04 -30.74 11.39
CA GLU A 102 -6.05 -31.20 12.35
C GLU A 102 -6.69 -32.52 11.92
N MET A 103 -7.04 -32.67 10.63
CA MET A 103 -7.53 -33.94 10.12
C MET A 103 -6.47 -35.05 10.20
N GLU A 104 -5.21 -34.77 9.84
CA GLU A 104 -4.11 -35.74 9.95
C GLU A 104 -3.94 -36.23 11.39
N PHE A 105 -3.97 -35.33 12.36
CA PHE A 105 -3.90 -35.67 13.78
C PHE A 105 -5.08 -36.53 14.24
N GLU A 106 -6.30 -36.21 13.81
CA GLU A 106 -7.49 -37.02 14.11
C GLU A 106 -7.43 -38.42 13.47
N PHE A 107 -6.88 -38.53 12.26
CA PHE A 107 -6.65 -39.83 11.61
C PHE A 107 -5.61 -40.66 12.36
N GLU A 108 -4.48 -40.06 12.73
CA GLU A 108 -3.41 -40.72 13.48
C GLU A 108 -3.91 -41.19 14.85
N LYS A 109 -4.67 -40.35 15.56
CA LYS A 109 -5.31 -40.72 16.82
C LYS A 109 -6.22 -41.94 16.69
N LYS A 110 -7.08 -41.98 15.66
CA LYS A 110 -7.95 -43.15 15.39
C LYS A 110 -7.16 -44.41 15.04
N LEU A 111 -6.05 -44.29 14.31
CA LEU A 111 -5.18 -45.44 14.03
C LEU A 111 -4.60 -46.02 15.32
N ILE A 112 -4.11 -45.16 16.23
CA ILE A 112 -3.59 -45.57 17.53
C ILE A 112 -4.69 -46.20 18.40
N GLU A 113 -5.92 -45.66 18.40
CA GLU A 113 -7.07 -46.26 19.10
C GLU A 113 -7.36 -47.68 18.56
N LEU A 114 -7.38 -47.87 17.23
CA LEU A 114 -7.59 -49.19 16.61
C LEU A 114 -6.46 -50.19 16.89
N GLU A 115 -5.21 -49.72 16.93
CA GLU A 115 -4.04 -50.52 17.30
C GLU A 115 -4.05 -50.87 18.79
N GLY A 116 -4.43 -49.93 19.66
CA GLY A 116 -4.59 -50.13 21.11
C GLY A 116 -5.75 -51.05 21.49
N GLU A 117 -6.80 -51.12 20.67
CA GLU A 117 -7.92 -52.06 20.80
C GLU A 117 -7.57 -53.48 20.27
N GLY A 118 -6.35 -53.72 19.77
CA GLY A 118 -5.91 -55.04 19.32
C GLY A 118 -6.65 -55.57 18.08
N HIS A 119 -7.22 -54.67 17.27
CA HIS A 119 -8.01 -55.07 16.11
C HIS A 119 -7.19 -55.39 14.84
N PHE A 120 -5.89 -55.11 14.82
CA PHE A 120 -5.02 -55.47 13.68
C PHE A 120 -4.69 -56.98 13.60
N ALA A 121 -4.75 -57.70 14.73
CA ALA A 121 -4.41 -59.13 14.78
C ALA A 121 -5.51 -60.07 14.27
N ARG A 122 -6.63 -59.57 13.72
CA ARG A 122 -7.72 -60.41 13.18
C ARG A 122 -7.94 -60.31 11.67
N ALA A 123 -7.18 -59.47 10.95
CA ALA A 123 -7.32 -59.33 9.50
C ALA A 123 -6.27 -60.08 8.67
N CYS A 124 -5.13 -60.49 9.26
CA CYS A 124 -4.08 -61.24 8.55
C CYS A 124 -3.43 -62.28 9.49
N PRO A 125 -3.65 -63.60 9.31
CA PRO A 125 -3.06 -64.62 10.19
C PRO A 125 -1.57 -64.93 9.96
N ASP A 126 -0.88 -64.28 9.02
CA ASP A 126 0.39 -64.81 8.49
C ASP A 126 1.60 -63.85 8.56
N ILE A 127 1.76 -63.04 9.61
CA ILE A 127 3.03 -62.33 9.83
C ILE A 127 3.51 -62.56 11.27
N GLU A 128 4.29 -63.63 11.45
CA GLU A 128 5.23 -63.75 12.57
C GLU A 128 6.30 -62.66 12.41
N GLY A 129 6.08 -61.52 13.07
CA GLY A 129 7.04 -60.43 13.15
C GLY A 129 6.97 -59.79 14.52
N SER A 130 7.93 -60.15 15.38
CA SER A 130 8.18 -59.55 16.69
C SER A 130 8.34 -58.03 16.57
N ILE A 131 7.32 -57.25 16.95
CA ILE A 131 7.44 -55.80 17.11
C ILE A 131 7.91 -55.54 18.55
N ASP A 132 9.18 -55.17 18.70
CA ASP A 132 9.80 -54.82 19.97
C ASP A 132 9.17 -53.53 20.54
N ALA A 133 8.47 -53.65 21.67
CA ALA A 133 7.81 -52.54 22.37
C ALA A 133 8.74 -51.34 22.70
N GLY A 134 10.05 -51.57 22.78
CA GLY A 134 11.05 -50.51 23.01
C GLY A 134 11.23 -49.54 21.85
N ASN A 135 10.82 -49.89 20.62
CA ASN A 135 10.93 -49.01 19.47
C ASN A 135 9.83 -47.93 19.44
N ILE A 136 8.63 -48.30 19.90
CA ILE A 136 7.45 -47.43 19.92
C ILE A 136 7.62 -46.29 20.95
N GLU A 137 8.14 -46.59 22.14
CA GLU A 137 8.36 -45.56 23.17
C GLU A 137 9.40 -44.50 22.74
N ASN A 138 10.42 -44.92 22.00
CA ASN A 138 11.45 -44.02 21.48
C ASN A 138 10.89 -43.12 20.37
N GLU A 139 10.00 -43.64 19.54
CA GLU A 139 9.35 -42.87 18.48
C GLU A 139 8.33 -41.86 19.03
N VAL A 140 7.52 -42.25 20.02
CA VAL A 140 6.61 -41.33 20.73
C VAL A 140 7.39 -40.20 21.43
N ARG A 141 8.51 -40.52 22.07
CA ARG A 141 9.37 -39.51 22.72
C ARG A 141 10.04 -38.58 21.71
N SER A 142 10.43 -39.10 20.55
CA SER A 142 10.99 -38.31 19.45
C SER A 142 9.95 -37.34 18.87
N ASN A 143 8.72 -37.82 18.66
CA ASN A 143 7.62 -37.01 18.13
C ASN A 143 7.20 -35.92 19.11
N LEU A 144 7.13 -36.21 20.41
CA LEU A 144 6.86 -35.20 21.45
C LEU A 144 7.94 -34.10 21.49
N ASN A 145 9.21 -34.48 21.34
CA ASN A 145 10.31 -33.52 21.27
C ASN A 145 10.28 -32.66 19.99
N ARG A 146 9.81 -33.23 18.88
CA ARG A 146 9.61 -32.49 17.63
C ARG A 146 8.44 -31.51 17.74
N GLU A 147 7.34 -31.93 18.35
CA GLU A 147 6.15 -31.12 18.56
C GLU A 147 6.44 -29.92 19.50
N THR A 148 7.19 -30.15 20.58
CA THR A 148 7.60 -29.05 21.48
C THR A 148 8.55 -28.06 20.81
N ARG A 149 9.46 -28.51 19.92
CA ARG A 149 10.29 -27.61 19.11
C ARG A 149 9.46 -26.79 18.11
N LEU A 150 8.51 -27.42 17.42
CA LEU A 150 7.64 -26.72 16.47
C LEU A 150 6.73 -25.71 17.18
N LYS A 151 6.20 -26.04 18.36
CA LYS A 151 5.43 -25.11 19.20
C LYS A 151 6.27 -23.89 19.60
N ALA A 152 7.50 -24.10 20.05
CA ALA A 152 8.41 -22.99 20.38
C ALA A 152 8.77 -22.13 19.16
N GLU A 153 8.97 -22.74 17.99
CA GLU A 153 9.29 -22.00 16.77
C GLU A 153 8.12 -21.16 16.26
N VAL A 154 6.89 -21.69 16.37
CA VAL A 154 5.66 -20.94 16.05
C VAL A 154 5.46 -19.78 17.03
N GLU A 155 5.70 -19.98 18.33
CA GLU A 155 5.58 -18.91 19.32
C GLU A 155 6.59 -17.78 19.09
N VAL A 156 7.84 -18.11 18.73
CA VAL A 156 8.86 -17.12 18.37
C VAL A 156 8.45 -16.33 17.13
N ARG A 157 7.87 -16.98 16.12
CA ARG A 157 7.37 -16.29 14.91
C ARG A 157 6.19 -15.38 15.21
N LEU A 158 5.26 -15.80 16.05
CA LEU A 158 4.13 -14.97 16.45
C LEU A 158 4.58 -13.73 17.21
N LYS A 159 5.55 -13.87 18.15
CA LYS A 159 6.14 -12.72 18.84
C LYS A 159 6.87 -11.77 17.89
N ALA A 160 7.61 -12.30 16.91
CA ALA A 160 8.28 -11.47 15.91
C ALA A 160 7.29 -10.71 15.01
N ASP A 161 6.16 -11.33 14.64
CA ASP A 161 5.11 -10.69 13.85
C ASP A 161 4.34 -9.62 14.67
N GLU A 162 4.15 -9.84 15.98
CA GLU A 162 3.59 -8.84 16.91
C GLU A 162 4.53 -7.64 17.10
N GLU A 163 5.83 -7.88 17.30
CA GLU A 163 6.84 -6.83 17.37
C GLU A 163 6.93 -6.03 16.06
N ALA A 164 6.90 -6.70 14.91
CA ALA A 164 6.92 -6.03 13.61
C ALA A 164 5.69 -5.12 13.42
N LYS A 165 4.50 -5.56 13.85
CA LYS A 165 3.29 -4.72 13.83
C LYS A 165 3.39 -3.53 14.77
N ALA A 166 3.90 -3.71 15.99
CA ALA A 166 4.09 -2.61 16.95
C ALA A 166 5.09 -1.55 16.43
N VAL A 167 6.16 -1.98 15.74
CA VAL A 167 7.13 -1.07 15.11
C VAL A 167 6.50 -0.30 13.94
N GLU A 168 5.65 -0.95 13.15
CA GLU A 168 4.95 -0.31 12.04
C GLU A 168 3.88 0.69 12.51
N GLU A 169 3.20 0.40 13.62
CA GLU A 169 2.25 1.32 14.26
C GLU A 169 2.95 2.50 14.96
N GLY A 170 4.10 2.26 15.60
CA GLY A 170 4.92 3.33 16.19
C GLY A 170 5.44 4.33 15.15
N ARG A 171 5.88 3.85 13.98
CA ARG A 171 6.29 4.72 12.87
C ARG A 171 5.15 5.56 12.30
N LYS A 172 3.91 5.04 12.29
CA LYS A 172 2.73 5.78 11.81
C LYS A 172 2.33 6.92 12.77
N MET A 173 2.72 6.86 14.04
CA MET A 173 2.44 7.94 15.02
C MET A 173 3.55 9.02 15.09
N GLU A 174 4.75 8.76 14.58
CA GLU A 174 5.82 9.78 14.49
C GLU A 174 5.77 10.63 13.20
N GLU A 175 4.94 10.23 12.21
CA GLU A 175 4.75 10.93 10.94
C GLU A 175 3.47 11.79 10.87
N GLU A 176 2.66 11.85 11.94
CA GLU A 176 1.54 12.82 12.14
C GLU A 176 1.96 14.00 13.04
#